data_AF-A0A116R699-F1
#
_entry.id   AF-A0A116R699-F1
#
_cell.length_a   1.000
_cell.length_b   1.000
_cell.length_c   1.000
_cell.angle_alpha   90.00
_cell.angle_beta   90.00
_cell.angle_gamma   90.00
#
_symmetry.space_group_name_H-M   'P 1'
#
loop_
_entity.id
_entity.type
_entity.pdbx_description
1 polymer ?
#
loop_
_entity_poly.entity_id
_entity_poly.type
_entity_poly.pdbx_seq_one_letter_code
_entity_poly.pdbx_strand_id
1 'polypeptide(L)' 'MSDVIAFGYGSSRAEMQLKRLNRHGIIAGATVTGKTVTLKVLAEQLSDAGIPILILSVPRFRV' A
#
# COMPACT_ATOMS: atom_id res chain seq x y z
N MET A 1 -17.12 3.12 -10.05
CA MET A 1 -15.68 2.90 -9.77
C MET A 1 -15.23 4.01 -8.83
N SER A 2 -14.91 3.72 -7.57
CA SER A 2 -14.38 4.73 -6.65
C SER A 2 -12.94 5.04 -7.02
N ASP A 3 -12.65 6.29 -7.41
CA ASP A 3 -11.30 6.79 -7.75
C ASP A 3 -10.37 6.90 -6.52
N VAL A 4 -10.75 6.33 -5.37
CA VAL A 4 -10.13 6.52 -4.06
C VAL A 4 -9.98 5.16 -3.38
N ILE A 5 -8.80 4.92 -2.79
CA ILE A 5 -8.52 3.78 -1.91
C ILE A 5 -8.29 4.27 -0.48
N ALA A 6 -8.81 3.54 0.51
CA ALA A 6 -8.54 3.77 1.92
C ALA A 6 -7.49 2.77 2.42
N PHE A 7 -6.37 3.28 2.96
CA PHE A 7 -5.20 2.47 3.33
C PHE A 7 -4.87 2.50 4.83
N GLY A 8 -5.60 3.29 5.62
CA GLY A 8 -5.35 3.42 7.05
C GLY A 8 -6.49 4.11 7.79
N TYR A 9 -6.39 4.06 9.12
CA TYR A 9 -7.36 4.63 10.05
C TYR A 9 -6.66 5.63 10.98
N GLY A 10 -7.37 6.70 11.34
CA GLY A 10 -6.94 7.72 12.29
C GLY A 10 -8.17 8.46 12.82
N SER A 11 -8.08 9.77 13.06
CA SER A 11 -9.26 10.60 13.33
C SER A 11 -10.26 10.62 12.17
N SER A 12 -9.79 10.36 10.95
CA SER A 12 -10.57 10.06 9.75
C SER A 12 -9.89 8.95 8.95
N ARG A 13 -10.54 8.44 7.89
CA ARG A 13 -9.92 7.44 7.00
C ARG A 13 -8.76 8.09 6.24
N ALA A 14 -7.63 7.41 6.21
CA ALA A 14 -6.52 7.80 5.36
C ALA A 14 -6.79 7.29 3.94
N GLU A 15 -6.97 8.23 3.01
CA GLU A 15 -7.43 7.96 1.65
C GLU A 15 -6.45 8.50 0.60
N MET A 16 -6.37 7.81 -0.53
CA MET A 16 -5.54 8.21 -1.66
C MET A 16 -6.31 8.12 -2.97
N GLN A 17 -6.20 9.17 -3.79
CA GLN A 17 -6.77 9.16 -5.13
C GLN A 17 -5.90 8.34 -6.10
N LEU A 18 -6.50 7.37 -6.76
CA LEU A 18 -5.83 6.48 -7.71
C LEU A 18 -5.13 7.27 -8.83
N LYS A 19 -5.77 8.34 -9.31
CA LYS A 19 -5.22 9.25 -10.35
C LYS A 19 -3.94 9.98 -9.93
N ARG A 20 -3.62 10.04 -8.64
CA ARG A 20 -2.42 10.72 -8.11
C ARG A 20 -1.29 9.76 -7.75
N LEU A 21 -1.47 8.44 -7.89
CA LEU A 21 -0.48 7.42 -7.54
C LEU A 21 0.77 7.43 -8.42
N ASN A 22 0.70 8.04 -9.60
CA ASN A 22 1.84 8.20 -10.51
C ASN A 22 2.95 9.14 -9.97
N ARG A 23 2.79 9.71 -8.77
CA ARG A 23 3.73 10.67 -8.17
C ARG A 23 4.87 10.07 -7.34
N HIS A 24 5.06 8.75 -7.37
CA HIS A 24 5.96 8.01 -6.47
C HIS A 24 5.56 8.17 -4.98
N GLY A 25 5.76 7.10 -4.21
CA GLY A 25 5.48 7.06 -2.78
C GLY A 25 6.65 6.44 -2.03
N ILE A 26 6.83 6.83 -0.77
CA ILE A 26 7.88 6.29 0.10
C ILE A 26 7.22 5.75 1.36
N ILE A 27 7.48 4.48 1.67
CA ILE A 27 7.10 3.85 2.94
C ILE A 27 8.38 3.68 3.77
N ALA A 28 8.56 4.54 4.77
CA ALA A 28 9.71 4.54 5.67
C ALA A 28 9.29 4.22 7.11
N GLY A 29 10.27 3.81 7.94
CA GLY A 29 10.04 3.40 9.33
C GLY A 29 11.17 2.51 9.87
N ALA A 30 11.18 2.20 11.17
CA ALA A 30 12.18 1.31 11.78
C ALA A 30 11.94 -0.17 11.41
N THR A 31 12.90 -1.05 11.68
CA THR A 31 12.73 -2.49 11.45
C THR A 31 11.54 -3.02 12.27
N VAL A 32 10.75 -3.94 11.69
CA VAL A 32 9.56 -4.54 12.34
C VAL A 32 8.37 -3.58 12.53
N THR A 33 8.38 -2.36 11.98
CA THR A 33 7.20 -1.45 12.05
C THR A 33 6.16 -1.68 10.96
N GLY A 34 6.14 -2.87 10.33
CA GLY A 34 5.11 -3.23 9.35
C GLY A 34 5.32 -2.76 7.91
N LYS A 35 6.44 -2.10 7.56
CA LYS A 35 6.71 -1.61 6.18
C LYS A 35 6.39 -2.62 5.06
N THR A 36 6.87 -3.86 5.19
CA THR A 36 6.63 -4.92 4.19
C THR A 36 5.16 -5.34 4.14
N VAL A 37 4.46 -5.37 5.28
CA VAL A 37 3.03 -5.70 5.34
C VAL A 37 2.21 -4.58 4.73
N THR A 38 2.52 -3.31 5.05
CA THR A 38 1.88 -2.13 4.46
C THR A 38 2.01 -2.13 2.94
N LEU A 39 3.20 -2.43 2.41
CA LEU A 39 3.42 -2.51 0.96
C LEU A 39 2.58 -3.60 0.29
N LYS A 40 2.43 -4.76 0.94
CA LYS A 40 1.61 -5.89 0.43
C LYS A 40 0.13 -5.54 0.41
N VAL A 41 -0.40 -5.02 1.51
CA VAL A 41 -1.82 -4.62 1.61
C VAL A 41 -2.16 -3.55 0.57
N LEU A 42 -1.30 -2.54 0.41
CA LEU A 42 -1.50 -1.51 -0.63
C LEU A 42 -1.52 -2.13 -2.02
N ALA A 43 -0.60 -3.06 -2.32
CA ALA A 43 -0.57 -3.71 -3.62
C ALA A 43 -1.79 -4.58 -3.89
N GLU A 44 -2.30 -5.32 -2.90
CA GLU A 44 -3.54 -6.09 -2.99
C GLU A 44 -4.72 -5.16 -3.32
N GLN A 45 -4.88 -4.06 -2.57
CA GLN A 45 -5.95 -3.08 -2.83
C GLN A 45 -5.85 -2.42 -4.21
N LEU A 46 -4.64 -2.16 -4.70
CA LEU A 46 -4.43 -1.60 -6.04
C LEU A 46 -4.73 -2.62 -7.14
N SER A 47 -4.38 -3.89 -6.92
CA SER A 47 -4.72 -4.99 -7.81
C SER A 47 -6.24 -5.19 -7.88
N ASP A 48 -6.95 -5.13 -6.75
CA ASP A 48 -8.41 -5.20 -6.69
C ASP A 48 -9.08 -4.03 -7.42
N ALA A 49 -8.44 -2.87 -7.46
CA ALA A 49 -8.86 -1.72 -8.25
C ALA A 49 -8.54 -1.86 -9.76
N GLY A 50 -7.98 -3.00 -10.20
CA GLY A 50 -7.63 -3.29 -11.58
C GLY A 50 -6.31 -2.69 -12.06
N ILE A 51 -5.45 -2.22 -11.13
CA ILE A 51 -4.15 -1.63 -11.46
C ILE A 51 -3.09 -2.74 -11.46
N PRO A 52 -2.34 -2.96 -12.55
CA PRO A 52 -1.24 -3.90 -12.56
C PRO A 52 -0.13 -3.46 -11.58
N ILE A 53 0.27 -4.34 -10.66
CA ILE A 53 1.31 -4.06 -9.66
C ILE A 53 2.46 -5.06 -9.76
N LEU A 54 3.68 -4.55 -9.68
CA LEU A 54 4.90 -5.33 -9.46
C LEU A 54 5.45 -5.00 -8.08
N ILE A 55 5.67 -6.01 -7.23
CA ILE A 55 6.31 -5.84 -5.91
C ILE A 55 7.64 -6.58 -5.92
N LEU A 56 8.71 -5.88 -5.57
CA LEU A 56 9.99 -6.48 -5.23
C LEU A 56 10.17 -6.37 -3.73
N SER A 57 9.97 -7.47 -3.01
CA SER A 57 10.13 -7.51 -1.55
C SER A 57 10.80 -8.81 -1.12
N VAL A 58 11.59 -8.74 -0.04
CA VAL A 58 12.18 -9.93 0.55
C VAL A 58 11.11 -10.72 1.33
N PRO A 59 10.89 -12.00 1.04
CA PRO A 59 10.02 -12.83 1.85
C PRO A 59 10.62 -12.94 3.25
N ARG A 60 9.81 -12.61 4.27
CA ARG A 60 10.19 -12.92 5.65
C ARG A 60 9.91 -14.40 5.86
N PHE A 61 10.97 -15.20 6.04
CA PHE A 61 10.82 -16.58 6.50
C PHE A 61 10.08 -16.56 7.84
N ARG A 62 8.93 -17.24 7.88
CA ARG A 62 8.32 -17.66 9.13
C ARG A 62 9.04 -18.97 9.49
N VAL A 63 9.78 -18.98 10.60
CA VAL A 63 10.21 -20.23 11.23
C VAL A 63 9.01 -20.92 11.88
#